data_AF-A0A928Q6W4-F1
#
_entry.id   AF-A0A928Q6W4-F1
#
_cell.length_a   1.000
_cell.length_b   1.000
_cell.length_c   1.000
_cell.angle_alpha   90.00
_cell.angle_beta   90.00
_cell.angle_gamma   90.00
#
_symmetry.space_group_name_H-M   'P 1'
#
loop_
_entity.id
_entity.type
_entity.pdbx_description
1 polymer ?
#
loop_
_entity_poly.entity_id
_entity_poly.type
_entity_poly.pdbx_seq_one_letter_code
_entity_poly.pdbx_strand_id
1 'polypeptide(L)'
;MSIGNASNFGLICEYNDNIYYTAPDEMNLNVCNADMTDNKVIFEGKVQAINAVDDEIYFVDAADGYKLCKIKPDGTDFERITSSDCYFPNFVDGSIYCALGHTGRSVFRMNMYGGEPEQLNSCPSFFVTVSDDMIYFTNANDDFCIYSMNLNGGQIKKLTDDSAKWLNISGDVIYYASVNDNYKICSINSDGTNKQFICGDVCKHINLDGDRIYYRNDSTGGNICSITLDGKEKKTLNEGLCSCINIAAGRIWYLKWCEDDKWHLTSMNPDGSDIRQVK
;
A
#
# COMPACT_ATOMS: atom_id res chain seq x y z
N MET A 1 -8.12 7.04 -2.76
CA MET A 1 -7.29 6.30 -1.79
C MET A 1 -5.88 6.22 -2.35
N SER A 2 -4.83 6.43 -1.55
CA SER A 2 -3.47 6.36 -2.09
C SER A 2 -3.10 4.92 -2.44
N ILE A 3 -2.76 4.69 -3.71
CA ILE A 3 -2.28 3.40 -4.25
C ILE A 3 -1.10 2.86 -3.41
N GLY A 4 -0.24 3.75 -2.91
CA GLY A 4 0.95 3.37 -2.17
C GLY A 4 0.68 2.74 -0.81
N ASN A 5 -0.53 2.88 -0.25
CA ASN A 5 -0.87 2.26 1.03
C ASN A 5 -0.79 0.74 0.92
N ALA A 6 -1.35 0.14 -0.14
CA ALA A 6 -1.30 -1.30 -0.35
C ALA A 6 0.14 -1.84 -0.47
N SER A 7 1.04 -1.05 -1.07
CA SER A 7 2.48 -1.33 -1.13
C SER A 7 3.18 -1.26 0.24
N ASN A 8 2.54 -0.66 1.25
CA ASN A 8 3.03 -0.41 2.61
C ASN A 8 2.16 -1.07 3.68
N PHE A 9 1.69 -2.29 3.39
CA PHE A 9 0.80 -3.11 4.23
C PHE A 9 -0.61 -2.54 4.44
N GLY A 10 -0.94 -1.38 3.88
CA GLY A 10 -2.26 -0.75 3.96
C GLY A 10 -2.75 -0.64 5.39
N LEU A 11 -1.94 -0.06 6.26
CA LEU A 11 -2.19 -0.04 7.71
C LEU A 11 -3.30 0.95 8.11
N ILE A 12 -3.83 1.73 7.17
CA ILE A 12 -4.74 2.81 7.47
C ILE A 12 -5.63 3.19 6.28
N CYS A 13 -6.88 3.52 6.57
CA CYS A 13 -7.76 4.27 5.69
C CYS A 13 -8.60 5.28 6.48
N GLU A 14 -9.19 6.23 5.78
CA GLU A 14 -10.14 7.19 6.32
C GLU A 14 -11.54 6.89 5.80
N TYR A 15 -12.54 7.02 6.66
CA TYR A 15 -13.94 6.92 6.29
C TYR A 15 -14.81 7.71 7.26
N ASN A 16 -15.68 8.61 6.75
CA ASN A 16 -16.56 9.48 7.53
C ASN A 16 -15.85 10.18 8.71
N ASP A 17 -14.74 10.88 8.42
CA ASP A 17 -13.89 11.61 9.40
C ASP A 17 -13.24 10.73 10.49
N ASN A 18 -13.39 9.42 10.40
CA ASN A 18 -12.73 8.45 11.28
C ASN A 18 -11.54 7.82 10.57
N ILE A 19 -10.56 7.44 11.39
CA ILE A 19 -9.37 6.74 10.97
C ILE A 19 -9.47 5.29 11.40
N TYR A 20 -9.41 4.38 10.43
CA TYR A 20 -9.36 2.94 10.64
C TYR A 20 -7.93 2.48 10.45
N TYR A 21 -7.35 1.82 11.44
CA TYR A 21 -5.92 1.48 11.42
C TYR A 21 -5.58 0.17 12.11
N THR A 22 -4.44 -0.39 11.72
CA THR A 22 -3.81 -1.54 12.36
C THR A 22 -3.01 -1.07 13.57
N ALA A 23 -3.32 -1.57 14.78
CA ALA A 23 -2.50 -1.31 15.96
C ALA A 23 -1.08 -1.92 15.79
N PRO A 24 0.02 -1.20 16.13
CA PRO A 24 1.38 -1.69 15.89
C PRO A 24 1.74 -3.03 16.55
N ASP A 25 1.27 -3.27 17.76
CA ASP A 25 1.63 -4.44 18.57
C ASP A 25 0.65 -5.60 18.33
N GLU A 26 -0.63 -5.40 18.64
CA GLU A 26 -1.66 -6.45 18.52
C GLU A 26 -2.08 -6.72 17.08
N MET A 27 -1.87 -5.76 16.17
CA MET A 27 -2.32 -5.80 14.78
C MET A 27 -3.85 -5.85 14.60
N ASN A 28 -4.62 -5.56 15.65
CA ASN A 28 -6.07 -5.44 15.59
C ASN A 28 -6.51 -4.28 14.70
N LEU A 29 -7.73 -4.35 14.17
CA LEU A 29 -8.39 -3.21 13.53
C LEU A 29 -8.99 -2.31 14.60
N ASN A 30 -8.52 -1.06 14.60
CA ASN A 30 -8.96 -0.02 15.51
C ASN A 30 -9.60 1.11 14.71
N VAL A 31 -10.44 1.89 15.38
CA VAL A 31 -10.99 3.15 14.86
C VAL A 31 -10.74 4.26 15.88
N CYS A 32 -10.40 5.44 15.40
CA CYS A 32 -10.32 6.66 16.20
C CYS A 32 -10.79 7.87 15.40
N ASN A 33 -11.05 8.99 16.09
CA ASN A 33 -11.31 10.27 15.44
C ASN A 33 -10.05 10.77 14.71
N ALA A 34 -10.20 11.63 13.70
CA ALA A 34 -9.08 12.25 12.99
C ALA A 34 -8.06 13.01 13.88
N ASP A 35 -8.46 13.39 15.10
CA ASP A 35 -7.59 14.01 16.11
C ASP A 35 -6.88 13.00 17.04
N MET A 36 -6.97 11.70 16.74
CA MET A 36 -6.39 10.57 17.50
C MET A 36 -7.08 10.27 18.83
N THR A 37 -8.30 10.78 19.05
CA THR A 37 -9.09 10.48 20.26
C THR A 37 -10.10 9.36 20.04
N ASP A 38 -10.71 8.87 21.12
CA ASP A 38 -11.77 7.84 21.08
C ASP A 38 -11.37 6.52 20.38
N ASN A 39 -10.13 6.07 20.64
CA ASN A 39 -9.61 4.80 20.14
C ASN A 39 -10.45 3.60 20.63
N LYS A 40 -10.93 2.79 19.69
CA LYS A 40 -11.70 1.56 19.95
C LYS A 40 -11.20 0.43 19.04
N VAL A 41 -11.04 -0.76 19.61
CA VAL A 41 -10.88 -2.00 18.84
C VAL A 41 -12.25 -2.40 18.26
N ILE A 42 -12.33 -2.62 16.95
CA ILE A 42 -13.55 -3.10 16.28
C ILE A 42 -13.42 -4.52 15.73
N PHE A 43 -12.19 -5.03 15.61
CA PHE A 43 -11.94 -6.43 15.25
C PHE A 43 -10.58 -6.90 15.79
N GLU A 44 -10.58 -8.07 16.44
CA GLU A 44 -9.37 -8.73 16.94
C GLU A 44 -8.81 -9.70 15.89
N GLY A 45 -7.57 -9.49 15.47
CA GLY A 45 -6.93 -10.26 14.40
C GLY A 45 -5.56 -9.69 14.02
N LYS A 46 -5.03 -10.06 12.84
CA LYS A 46 -3.77 -9.48 12.32
C LYS A 46 -4.03 -8.76 11.00
N VAL A 47 -4.54 -7.53 11.13
CA VAL A 47 -5.16 -6.78 10.05
C VAL A 47 -4.14 -6.03 9.21
N GLN A 48 -4.30 -6.12 7.89
CA GLN A 48 -3.54 -5.44 6.86
C GLN A 48 -4.47 -5.02 5.72
N ALA A 49 -3.99 -4.20 4.78
CA ALA A 49 -4.69 -3.81 3.56
C ALA A 49 -6.11 -3.27 3.82
N ILE A 50 -6.23 -2.34 4.76
CA ILE A 50 -7.49 -1.70 5.14
C ILE A 50 -7.94 -0.77 4.00
N ASN A 51 -9.19 -0.93 3.56
CA ASN A 51 -9.83 -0.13 2.53
C ASN A 51 -11.28 0.18 2.98
N ALA A 52 -11.74 1.42 2.80
CA ALA A 52 -13.15 1.76 2.95
C ALA A 52 -13.82 1.81 1.58
N VAL A 53 -14.88 1.03 1.38
CA VAL A 53 -15.61 0.88 0.10
C VAL A 53 -17.08 0.61 0.39
N ASP A 54 -18.00 1.32 -0.28
CA ASP A 54 -19.46 1.12 -0.18
C ASP A 54 -19.98 1.01 1.28
N ASP A 55 -19.60 1.96 2.13
CA ASP A 55 -19.95 2.03 3.56
C ASP A 55 -19.46 0.85 4.43
N GLU A 56 -18.53 0.03 3.92
CA GLU A 56 -17.91 -1.09 4.61
C GLU A 56 -16.38 -0.92 4.71
N ILE A 57 -15.78 -1.54 5.71
CA ILE A 57 -14.33 -1.61 5.88
C ILE A 57 -13.85 -3.00 5.46
N TYR A 58 -13.11 -3.06 4.36
CA TYR A 58 -12.45 -4.25 3.83
C TYR A 58 -11.02 -4.35 4.34
N PHE A 59 -10.57 -5.55 4.65
CA PHE A 59 -9.21 -5.78 5.13
C PHE A 59 -8.77 -7.23 4.96
N VAL A 60 -7.47 -7.48 5.05
CA VAL A 60 -6.88 -8.81 5.06
C VAL A 60 -6.54 -9.21 6.50
N ASP A 61 -7.04 -10.36 6.96
CA ASP A 61 -6.68 -10.91 8.27
C ASP A 61 -5.59 -11.99 8.13
N ALA A 62 -4.35 -11.64 8.46
CA ALA A 62 -3.23 -12.57 8.46
C ALA A 62 -3.33 -13.65 9.55
N ALA A 63 -4.14 -13.46 10.61
CA ALA A 63 -4.37 -14.48 11.62
C ALA A 63 -5.24 -15.62 11.07
N ASP A 64 -6.14 -15.30 10.14
CA ASP A 64 -7.01 -16.26 9.46
C ASP A 64 -6.42 -16.78 8.13
N GLY A 65 -5.09 -16.70 7.95
CA GLY A 65 -4.46 -17.14 6.71
C GLY A 65 -4.72 -16.18 5.55
N TYR A 66 -4.60 -14.88 5.82
CA TYR A 66 -4.69 -13.78 4.85
C TYR A 66 -6.03 -13.75 4.10
N LYS A 67 -7.16 -14.06 4.76
CA LYS A 67 -8.46 -13.92 4.10
C LYS A 67 -8.82 -12.46 3.94
N LEU A 68 -9.43 -12.14 2.80
CA LEU A 68 -10.12 -10.87 2.64
C LEU A 68 -11.42 -10.96 3.41
N CYS A 69 -11.63 -9.99 4.28
CA CYS A 69 -12.79 -9.84 5.14
C CYS A 69 -13.40 -8.45 4.93
N LYS A 70 -14.63 -8.29 5.39
CA LYS A 70 -15.27 -6.99 5.53
C LYS A 70 -16.02 -6.91 6.85
N ILE A 71 -16.22 -5.68 7.33
CA ILE A 71 -16.94 -5.38 8.56
C ILE A 71 -17.60 -4.01 8.42
N LYS A 72 -18.70 -3.78 9.14
CA LYS A 72 -19.25 -2.42 9.22
C LYS A 72 -18.32 -1.49 10.00
N PRO A 73 -18.38 -0.17 9.71
CA PRO A 73 -17.66 0.89 10.41
C PRO A 73 -17.76 0.84 11.95
N ASP A 74 -18.84 0.28 12.50
CA ASP A 74 -19.11 0.14 13.93
C ASP A 74 -18.66 -1.21 14.53
N GLY A 75 -18.03 -2.08 13.74
CA GLY A 75 -17.57 -3.41 14.15
C GLY A 75 -18.62 -4.52 14.04
N THR A 76 -19.81 -4.24 13.50
CA THR A 76 -20.86 -5.27 13.28
C THR A 76 -20.76 -5.91 11.89
N ASP A 77 -21.55 -6.96 11.65
CA ASP A 77 -21.71 -7.62 10.35
C ASP A 77 -20.39 -8.06 9.69
N PHE A 78 -19.48 -8.62 10.49
CA PHE A 78 -18.25 -9.23 9.99
C PHE A 78 -18.54 -10.39 9.02
N GLU A 79 -17.89 -10.36 7.86
CA GLU A 79 -17.99 -11.38 6.82
C GLU A 79 -16.60 -11.71 6.23
N ARG A 80 -16.36 -13.00 5.97
CA ARG A 80 -15.22 -13.48 5.20
C ARG A 80 -15.60 -13.53 3.72
N ILE A 81 -14.81 -12.87 2.86
CA ILE A 81 -15.05 -12.81 1.42
C ILE A 81 -14.36 -13.96 0.70
N THR A 82 -13.10 -14.24 1.03
CA THR A 82 -12.31 -15.26 0.33
C THR A 82 -12.08 -16.51 1.17
N SER A 83 -12.09 -17.67 0.50
CA SER A 83 -11.61 -18.94 1.08
C SER A 83 -10.09 -19.14 0.92
N SER A 84 -9.48 -18.46 -0.05
CA SER A 84 -8.04 -18.44 -0.28
C SER A 84 -7.40 -17.16 0.28
N ASP A 85 -6.10 -17.21 0.54
CA ASP A 85 -5.27 -16.05 0.86
C ASP A 85 -5.43 -14.99 -0.24
N CYS A 86 -5.65 -13.74 0.17
CA CYS A 86 -5.81 -12.59 -0.69
C CYS A 86 -4.71 -11.56 -0.38
N TYR A 87 -3.95 -11.19 -1.40
CA TYR A 87 -2.86 -10.22 -1.28
C TYR A 87 -3.10 -9.02 -2.21
N PHE A 88 -2.76 -7.83 -1.74
CA PHE A 88 -2.84 -6.57 -2.51
C PHE A 88 -4.23 -6.31 -3.15
N PRO A 89 -5.33 -6.32 -2.38
CA PRO A 89 -6.65 -6.02 -2.94
C PRO A 89 -6.74 -4.57 -3.41
N ASN A 90 -7.23 -4.38 -4.63
CA ASN A 90 -7.57 -3.09 -5.22
C ASN A 90 -9.04 -3.11 -5.62
N PHE A 91 -9.79 -2.08 -5.23
CA PHE A 91 -11.24 -1.99 -5.44
C PHE A 91 -11.53 -0.98 -6.54
N VAL A 92 -12.19 -1.42 -7.62
CA VAL A 92 -12.52 -0.60 -8.79
C VAL A 92 -13.89 -1.01 -9.30
N ASP A 93 -14.85 -0.09 -9.32
CA ASP A 93 -16.19 -0.25 -9.92
C ASP A 93 -16.89 -1.58 -9.58
N GLY A 94 -17.00 -1.91 -8.29
CA GLY A 94 -17.64 -3.14 -7.81
C GLY A 94 -16.81 -4.42 -8.01
N SER A 95 -15.56 -4.29 -8.47
CA SER A 95 -14.61 -5.39 -8.65
C SER A 95 -13.44 -5.30 -7.68
N ILE A 96 -12.87 -6.46 -7.32
CA ILE A 96 -11.67 -6.60 -6.52
C ILE A 96 -10.59 -7.23 -7.40
N TYR A 97 -9.47 -6.54 -7.57
CA TYR A 97 -8.27 -7.06 -8.23
C TYR A 97 -7.22 -7.40 -7.18
N CYS A 98 -6.81 -8.66 -7.09
CA CYS A 98 -5.91 -9.14 -6.04
C CYS A 98 -5.11 -10.36 -6.48
N ALA A 99 -4.02 -10.67 -5.80
CA ALA A 99 -3.31 -11.93 -5.96
C ALA A 99 -3.87 -13.01 -5.01
N LEU A 100 -4.25 -14.18 -5.51
CA LEU A 100 -4.83 -15.26 -4.70
C LEU A 100 -3.85 -16.43 -4.49
N GLY A 101 -3.75 -16.91 -3.24
CA GLY A 101 -2.73 -17.88 -2.82
C GLY A 101 -2.88 -19.29 -3.39
N HIS A 102 -4.10 -19.77 -3.63
CA HIS A 102 -4.37 -21.15 -4.06
C HIS A 102 -3.82 -21.49 -5.47
N THR A 103 -3.43 -20.49 -6.25
CA THR A 103 -2.77 -20.64 -7.56
C THR A 103 -1.33 -20.14 -7.56
N GLY A 104 -0.70 -20.01 -6.38
CA GLY A 104 0.65 -19.49 -6.28
C GLY A 104 0.74 -17.97 -6.43
N ARG A 105 -0.28 -17.22 -5.98
CA ARG A 105 -0.37 -15.74 -6.01
C ARG A 105 -0.52 -15.15 -7.42
N SER A 106 -1.26 -15.81 -8.30
CA SER A 106 -1.65 -15.18 -9.57
C SER A 106 -2.76 -14.15 -9.37
N VAL A 107 -2.89 -13.20 -10.30
CA VAL A 107 -3.86 -12.11 -10.23
C VAL A 107 -5.24 -12.60 -10.63
N PHE A 108 -6.25 -12.22 -9.84
CA PHE A 108 -7.66 -12.48 -10.07
C PHE A 108 -8.45 -11.18 -10.09
N ARG A 109 -9.59 -11.23 -10.77
CA ARG A 109 -10.72 -10.32 -10.60
C ARG A 109 -11.85 -11.05 -9.88
N MET A 110 -12.40 -10.45 -8.84
CA MET A 110 -13.59 -10.92 -8.13
C MET A 110 -14.67 -9.85 -8.17
N ASN A 111 -15.93 -10.26 -8.16
CA ASN A 111 -17.06 -9.34 -7.96
C ASN A 111 -17.28 -9.17 -6.45
N MET A 112 -17.39 -7.92 -5.98
CA MET A 112 -17.62 -7.61 -4.56
C MET A 112 -18.93 -8.20 -4.02
N TYR A 113 -19.91 -8.43 -4.88
CA TYR A 113 -21.24 -8.94 -4.54
C TYR A 113 -21.36 -10.47 -4.74
N GLY A 114 -20.22 -11.16 -4.94
CA GLY A 114 -20.14 -12.60 -5.08
C GLY A 114 -20.10 -13.11 -6.52
N GLY A 115 -19.89 -14.41 -6.66
CA GLY A 115 -19.61 -15.08 -7.94
C GLY A 115 -18.22 -15.71 -7.96
N GLU A 116 -17.90 -16.42 -9.04
CA GLU A 116 -16.63 -17.11 -9.18
C GLU A 116 -15.50 -16.12 -9.54
N PRO A 117 -14.35 -16.16 -8.83
CA PRO A 117 -13.17 -15.40 -9.21
C PRO A 117 -12.66 -15.77 -10.61
N GLU A 118 -12.26 -14.77 -11.38
CA GLU A 118 -11.64 -14.97 -12.70
C GLU A 118 -10.13 -14.76 -12.61
N GLN A 119 -9.37 -15.78 -13.00
CA GLN A 119 -7.91 -15.69 -13.07
C GLN A 119 -7.47 -14.87 -14.29
N LEU A 120 -6.68 -13.82 -14.08
CA LEU A 120 -6.24 -12.89 -15.13
C LEU A 120 -4.81 -13.18 -15.63
N ASN A 121 -3.96 -13.79 -14.80
CA ASN A 121 -2.63 -14.24 -15.20
C ASN A 121 -2.24 -15.55 -14.51
N SER A 122 -1.08 -16.11 -14.82
CA SER A 122 -0.61 -17.39 -14.25
C SER A 122 0.71 -17.29 -13.48
N CYS A 123 1.20 -16.09 -13.18
CA CYS A 123 2.49 -15.90 -12.51
C CYS A 123 2.33 -15.39 -11.07
N PRO A 124 3.24 -15.76 -10.14
CA PRO A 124 3.24 -15.21 -8.80
C PRO A 124 3.47 -13.69 -8.85
N SER A 125 2.45 -12.94 -8.48
CA SER A 125 2.35 -11.50 -8.66
C SER A 125 2.37 -10.78 -7.31
N PHE A 126 3.20 -9.75 -7.19
CA PHE A 126 3.34 -8.94 -5.98
C PHE A 126 3.17 -7.45 -6.31
N PHE A 127 2.87 -6.63 -5.30
CA PHE A 127 2.61 -5.19 -5.49
C PHE A 127 1.58 -4.95 -6.60
N VAL A 128 0.51 -5.77 -6.60
CA VAL A 128 -0.59 -5.62 -7.55
C VAL A 128 -1.28 -4.29 -7.28
N THR A 129 -1.46 -3.50 -8.32
CA THR A 129 -2.11 -2.21 -8.24
C THR A 129 -2.88 -1.91 -9.52
N VAL A 130 -4.01 -1.23 -9.37
CA VAL A 130 -4.84 -0.79 -10.49
C VAL A 130 -4.78 0.73 -10.56
N SER A 131 -4.52 1.25 -11.75
CA SER A 131 -4.60 2.68 -12.06
C SER A 131 -5.22 2.83 -13.44
N ASP A 132 -6.21 3.71 -13.54
CA ASP A 132 -7.05 3.86 -14.72
C ASP A 132 -7.62 2.48 -15.16
N ASP A 133 -7.36 2.05 -16.40
CA ASP A 133 -7.82 0.77 -16.96
C ASP A 133 -6.74 -0.32 -16.99
N MET A 134 -5.68 -0.16 -16.20
CA MET A 134 -4.50 -1.03 -16.22
C MET A 134 -4.20 -1.63 -14.85
N ILE A 135 -3.78 -2.89 -14.87
CA ILE A 135 -3.24 -3.60 -13.71
C ILE A 135 -1.72 -3.64 -13.87
N TYR A 136 -1.01 -3.13 -12.87
CA TYR A 136 0.44 -3.23 -12.75
C TYR A 136 0.80 -4.21 -11.63
N PHE A 137 1.85 -4.98 -11.84
CA PHE A 137 2.31 -5.97 -10.87
C PHE A 137 3.78 -6.31 -11.09
N THR A 138 4.42 -6.89 -10.08
CA THR A 138 5.76 -7.46 -10.19
C THR A 138 5.67 -8.98 -10.34
N ASN A 139 6.41 -9.53 -11.29
CA ASN A 139 6.38 -10.96 -11.62
C ASN A 139 7.55 -11.70 -10.95
N ALA A 140 7.28 -12.51 -9.93
CA ALA A 140 8.34 -13.21 -9.19
C ALA A 140 9.06 -14.30 -10.00
N ASN A 141 8.47 -14.77 -11.11
CA ASN A 141 9.16 -15.70 -12.02
C ASN A 141 10.21 -14.99 -12.89
N ASP A 142 10.16 -13.66 -12.98
CA ASP A 142 11.07 -12.82 -13.75
C ASP A 142 11.70 -11.75 -12.83
N ASP A 143 12.30 -12.21 -11.72
CA ASP A 143 13.03 -11.40 -10.74
C ASP A 143 12.26 -10.18 -10.20
N PHE A 144 10.93 -10.27 -10.07
CA PHE A 144 10.07 -9.16 -9.66
C PHE A 144 10.12 -7.94 -10.61
N CYS A 145 10.39 -8.17 -11.89
CA CYS A 145 10.22 -7.16 -12.94
C CYS A 145 8.78 -6.64 -12.99
N ILE A 146 8.61 -5.37 -13.39
CA ILE A 146 7.28 -4.76 -13.52
C ILE A 146 6.63 -5.19 -14.83
N TYR A 147 5.39 -5.62 -14.73
CA TYR A 147 4.49 -5.93 -15.83
C TYR A 147 3.22 -5.10 -15.73
N SER A 148 2.55 -4.94 -16.87
CA SER A 148 1.20 -4.39 -16.96
C SER A 148 0.30 -5.33 -17.76
N MET A 149 -1.00 -5.23 -17.53
CA MET A 149 -2.06 -5.87 -18.33
C MET A 149 -3.36 -5.08 -18.20
N ASN A 150 -4.30 -5.29 -19.12
CA ASN A 150 -5.61 -4.65 -19.03
C ASN A 150 -6.47 -5.33 -17.96
N LEU A 151 -7.56 -4.68 -17.56
CA LEU A 151 -8.51 -5.20 -16.55
C LEU A 151 -9.12 -6.58 -16.85
N ASN A 152 -9.00 -7.08 -18.09
CA ASN A 152 -9.46 -8.41 -18.52
C ASN A 152 -8.32 -9.45 -18.62
N GLY A 153 -7.12 -9.14 -18.15
CA GLY A 153 -5.94 -10.02 -18.22
C GLY A 153 -5.24 -10.07 -19.58
N GLY A 154 -5.72 -9.30 -20.57
CA GLY A 154 -5.09 -9.19 -21.88
C GLY A 154 -3.90 -8.23 -21.91
N GLN A 155 -3.17 -8.24 -23.03
CA GLN A 155 -2.07 -7.29 -23.32
C GLN A 155 -0.94 -7.26 -22.28
N ILE A 156 -0.63 -8.42 -21.69
CA ILE A 156 0.47 -8.54 -20.73
C ILE A 156 1.78 -8.07 -21.36
N LYS A 157 2.43 -7.09 -20.73
CA LYS A 157 3.65 -6.45 -21.22
C LYS A 157 4.64 -6.23 -20.07
N LYS A 158 5.90 -6.62 -20.26
CA LYS A 158 7.03 -6.25 -19.38
C LYS A 158 7.38 -4.77 -19.59
N LEU A 159 7.52 -4.02 -18.50
CA LEU A 159 7.80 -2.58 -18.52
C LEU A 159 9.24 -2.23 -18.17
N THR A 160 9.93 -3.07 -17.38
CA THR A 160 11.33 -2.86 -17.02
C THR A 160 12.00 -4.19 -16.71
N ASP A 161 13.32 -4.25 -16.90
CA ASP A 161 14.18 -5.36 -16.46
C ASP A 161 14.67 -5.21 -15.00
N ASP A 162 14.28 -4.12 -14.33
CA ASP A 162 14.58 -3.94 -12.92
C ASP A 162 13.67 -4.79 -12.03
N SER A 163 14.26 -5.47 -11.06
CA SER A 163 13.55 -5.98 -9.89
C SER A 163 13.03 -4.81 -9.07
N ALA A 164 11.71 -4.73 -8.91
CA ALA A 164 11.03 -3.55 -8.36
C ALA A 164 10.33 -3.83 -7.02
N LYS A 165 10.32 -2.83 -6.13
CA LYS A 165 9.55 -2.84 -4.88
C LYS A 165 8.84 -1.51 -4.63
N TRP A 166 7.77 -1.56 -3.83
CA TRP A 166 6.97 -0.39 -3.43
C TRP A 166 6.46 0.43 -4.62
N LEU A 167 5.80 -0.24 -5.57
CA LEU A 167 5.26 0.38 -6.77
C LEU A 167 4.19 1.41 -6.41
N ASN A 168 4.23 2.54 -7.11
CA ASN A 168 3.26 3.63 -7.04
C ASN A 168 3.04 4.18 -8.46
N ILE A 169 1.83 4.66 -8.75
CA ILE A 169 1.47 5.21 -10.07
C ILE A 169 0.90 6.61 -9.87
N SER A 170 1.31 7.55 -10.71
CA SER A 170 0.78 8.91 -10.78
C SER A 170 0.60 9.31 -12.23
N GLY A 171 -0.64 9.22 -12.73
CA GLY A 171 -0.93 9.35 -14.16
C GLY A 171 -0.14 8.32 -14.96
N ASP A 172 0.53 8.77 -16.02
CA ASP A 172 1.32 7.92 -16.92
C ASP A 172 2.73 7.55 -16.41
N VAL A 173 3.04 7.79 -15.12
CA VAL A 173 4.37 7.54 -14.57
C VAL A 173 4.31 6.55 -13.41
N ILE A 174 5.17 5.54 -13.46
CA ILE A 174 5.34 4.52 -12.43
C ILE A 174 6.60 4.84 -11.64
N TYR A 175 6.47 4.91 -10.31
CA TYR A 175 7.55 5.13 -9.36
C TYR A 175 7.80 3.85 -8.55
N TYR A 176 9.07 3.48 -8.37
CA TYR A 176 9.44 2.25 -7.66
C TYR A 176 10.87 2.32 -7.11
N ALA A 177 11.18 1.47 -6.13
CA ALA A 177 12.55 1.21 -5.72
C ALA A 177 13.16 0.13 -6.62
N SER A 178 14.22 0.46 -7.34
CA SER A 178 14.97 -0.50 -8.17
C SER A 178 15.98 -1.24 -7.30
N VAL A 179 15.81 -2.56 -7.12
CA VAL A 179 16.76 -3.39 -6.37
C VAL A 179 18.12 -3.43 -7.07
N ASN A 180 18.12 -3.50 -8.41
CA ASN A 180 19.33 -3.50 -9.24
C ASN A 180 20.15 -2.21 -9.07
N ASP A 181 19.48 -1.09 -8.79
CA ASP A 181 20.12 0.21 -8.57
C ASP A 181 20.29 0.54 -7.08
N ASN A 182 20.41 -0.48 -6.22
CA ASN A 182 20.61 -0.35 -4.76
C ASN A 182 19.45 0.37 -4.05
N TYR A 183 18.22 0.01 -4.41
CA TYR A 183 16.96 0.54 -3.86
C TYR A 183 16.76 2.05 -4.07
N LYS A 184 17.40 2.64 -5.08
CA LYS A 184 17.11 4.01 -5.52
C LYS A 184 15.70 4.14 -6.06
N ILE A 185 15.10 5.31 -5.91
CA ILE A 185 13.80 5.62 -6.50
C ILE A 185 14.01 5.90 -7.99
N CYS A 186 13.37 5.08 -8.81
CA CYS A 186 13.32 5.22 -10.25
C CYS A 186 11.89 5.57 -10.67
N SER A 187 11.78 6.18 -11.85
CA SER A 187 10.51 6.28 -12.56
C SER A 187 10.63 5.75 -13.98
N ILE A 188 9.52 5.26 -14.54
CA ILE A 188 9.34 4.91 -15.95
C ILE A 188 7.96 5.40 -16.38
N ASN A 189 7.79 5.64 -17.68
CA ASN A 189 6.46 5.84 -18.25
C ASN A 189 5.64 4.53 -18.14
N SER A 190 4.32 4.64 -18.20
CA SER A 190 3.36 3.52 -18.16
C SER A 190 3.57 2.50 -19.29
N ASP A 191 4.24 2.91 -20.37
CA ASP A 191 4.65 2.06 -21.49
C ASP A 191 6.05 1.41 -21.32
N GLY A 192 6.74 1.66 -20.21
CA GLY A 192 8.07 1.13 -19.89
C GLY A 192 9.23 1.97 -20.42
N THR A 193 8.97 3.11 -21.06
CA THR A 193 10.02 3.99 -21.60
C THR A 193 10.49 5.03 -20.59
N ASN A 194 11.52 5.81 -20.94
CA ASN A 194 11.99 6.97 -20.19
C ASN A 194 12.33 6.67 -18.70
N LYS A 195 13.17 5.65 -18.47
CA LYS A 195 13.69 5.38 -17.12
C LYS A 195 14.48 6.60 -16.60
N GLN A 196 14.13 7.09 -15.42
CA GLN A 196 14.81 8.19 -14.73
C GLN A 196 15.13 7.83 -13.28
N PHE A 197 16.25 8.34 -12.76
CA PHE A 197 16.58 8.29 -11.34
C PHE A 197 16.02 9.53 -10.63
N ILE A 198 15.10 9.33 -9.69
CA ILE A 198 14.46 10.41 -8.94
C ILE A 198 15.30 10.80 -7.72
N CYS A 199 15.84 9.81 -7.02
CA CYS A 199 16.65 10.02 -5.82
C CYS A 199 17.79 9.01 -5.72
N GLY A 200 18.96 9.47 -5.27
CA GLY A 200 20.15 8.64 -5.06
C GLY A 200 20.24 7.94 -3.71
N ASP A 201 19.28 8.18 -2.81
CA ASP A 201 19.20 7.56 -1.48
C ASP A 201 18.85 6.06 -1.58
N VAL A 202 19.20 5.29 -0.54
CA VAL A 202 18.70 3.91 -0.38
C VAL A 202 17.30 3.98 0.22
N CYS A 203 16.27 3.69 -0.58
CA CYS A 203 14.89 3.97 -0.22
C CYS A 203 14.07 2.71 0.06
N LYS A 204 13.15 2.83 1.01
CA LYS A 204 12.12 1.82 1.29
C LYS A 204 10.78 2.50 1.56
N HIS A 205 9.71 1.73 1.55
CA HIS A 205 8.38 2.18 1.95
C HIS A 205 7.91 3.44 1.21
N ILE A 206 7.99 3.41 -0.13
CA ILE A 206 7.63 4.55 -0.97
C ILE A 206 6.10 4.70 -1.00
N ASN A 207 5.61 5.94 -0.86
CA ASN A 207 4.22 6.30 -1.05
C ASN A 207 4.10 7.71 -1.64
N LEU A 208 3.03 7.99 -2.38
CA LEU A 208 2.81 9.25 -3.10
C LEU A 208 1.57 9.96 -2.57
N ASP A 209 1.62 11.29 -2.55
CA ASP A 209 0.45 12.16 -2.41
C ASP A 209 0.70 13.46 -3.17
N GLY A 210 -0.24 13.84 -4.04
CA GLY A 210 -0.10 14.99 -4.94
C GLY A 210 1.18 14.94 -5.78
N ASP A 211 2.01 15.98 -5.66
CA ASP A 211 3.27 16.14 -6.39
C ASP A 211 4.49 15.63 -5.62
N ARG A 212 4.28 14.88 -4.53
CA ARG A 212 5.36 14.44 -3.64
C ARG A 212 5.42 12.92 -3.46
N ILE A 213 6.66 12.46 -3.34
CA ILE A 213 7.03 11.10 -2.95
C ILE A 213 7.53 11.16 -1.51
N TYR A 214 6.94 10.33 -0.66
CA TYR A 214 7.37 10.09 0.72
C TYR A 214 8.04 8.73 0.80
N TYR A 215 9.19 8.66 1.46
CA TYR A 215 9.98 7.43 1.54
C TYR A 215 10.82 7.38 2.80
N ARG A 216 11.14 6.16 3.23
CA ARG A 216 12.13 5.90 4.27
C ARG A 216 13.52 5.92 3.63
N ASN A 217 14.42 6.72 4.17
CA ASN A 217 15.80 6.83 3.76
C ASN A 217 16.72 5.99 4.69
N ASP A 218 17.16 4.83 4.20
CA ASP A 218 18.10 3.96 4.91
C ASP A 218 19.54 4.47 4.88
N SER A 219 19.87 5.42 4.01
CA SER A 219 21.16 6.12 4.03
C SER A 219 21.28 7.08 5.22
N THR A 220 20.18 7.45 5.86
CA THR A 220 20.14 8.38 7.01
C THR A 220 19.46 7.76 8.23
N GLY A 221 19.62 6.45 8.45
CA GLY A 221 19.14 5.80 9.68
C GLY A 221 17.63 5.51 9.73
N GLY A 222 16.93 5.57 8.60
CA GLY A 222 15.50 5.24 8.51
C GLY A 222 14.56 6.44 8.62
N ASN A 223 15.07 7.66 8.48
CA ASN A 223 14.28 8.90 8.46
C ASN A 223 13.23 8.87 7.34
N ILE A 224 12.13 9.59 7.52
CA ILE A 224 11.19 9.91 6.45
C ILE A 224 11.66 11.15 5.72
N CYS A 225 11.77 11.04 4.40
CA CYS A 225 12.06 12.12 3.49
C CYS A 225 10.87 12.33 2.53
N SER A 226 10.79 13.54 1.99
CA SER A 226 9.93 13.86 0.86
C SER A 226 10.74 14.46 -0.28
N ILE A 227 10.29 14.25 -1.50
CA ILE A 227 10.89 14.80 -2.72
C ILE A 227 9.77 14.99 -3.76
N THR A 228 9.87 15.97 -4.65
CA THR A 228 8.87 16.13 -5.71
C THR A 228 8.98 14.99 -6.74
N LEU A 229 7.90 14.76 -7.49
CA LEU A 229 7.82 13.73 -8.53
C LEU A 229 8.93 13.83 -9.61
N ASP A 230 9.52 15.01 -9.80
CA ASP A 230 10.63 15.26 -10.73
C ASP A 230 12.02 15.19 -10.07
N GLY A 231 12.10 14.73 -8.82
CA GLY A 231 13.35 14.56 -8.08
C GLY A 231 13.93 15.86 -7.50
N LYS A 232 13.15 16.94 -7.46
CA LYS A 232 13.57 18.21 -6.88
C LYS A 232 13.06 18.37 -5.44
N GLU A 233 13.52 19.43 -4.79
CA GLU A 233 13.04 19.84 -3.45
C GLU A 233 13.01 18.74 -2.38
N LYS A 234 14.09 17.95 -2.30
CA LYS A 234 14.26 16.95 -1.25
C LYS A 234 14.27 17.60 0.14
N LYS A 235 13.47 17.06 1.06
CA LYS A 235 13.37 17.50 2.45
C LYS A 235 13.29 16.29 3.39
N THR A 236 14.11 16.27 4.45
CA THR A 236 13.93 15.35 5.58
C THR A 236 12.78 15.86 6.45
N LEU A 237 11.79 15.01 6.72
CA LEU A 237 10.59 15.38 7.48
C LEU A 237 10.68 15.00 8.96
N ASN A 238 11.39 13.91 9.28
CA ASN A 238 11.63 13.51 10.65
C ASN A 238 12.99 12.80 10.81
N GLU A 239 13.35 12.49 12.04
CA GLU A 239 14.52 11.68 12.38
C GLU A 239 14.11 10.42 13.14
N GLY A 240 14.90 9.36 12.93
CA GLY A 240 14.76 8.07 13.58
C GLY A 240 14.25 6.96 12.65
N LEU A 241 14.31 5.72 13.15
CA LEU A 241 13.93 4.54 12.40
C LEU A 241 12.40 4.50 12.18
N CYS A 242 11.98 4.70 10.94
CA CYS A 242 10.58 4.67 10.53
C CYS A 242 10.28 3.49 9.58
N SER A 243 9.01 3.17 9.38
CA SER A 243 8.54 2.10 8.48
C SER A 243 7.09 2.31 8.05
N CYS A 244 6.65 1.55 7.02
CA CYS A 244 5.25 1.43 6.59
C CYS A 244 4.52 2.77 6.36
N ILE A 245 5.02 3.57 5.41
CA ILE A 245 4.48 4.90 5.12
C ILE A 245 3.14 4.76 4.37
N ASN A 246 2.08 5.29 4.96
CA ASN A 246 0.72 5.32 4.42
C ASN A 246 0.21 6.78 4.38
N ILE A 247 -0.76 7.06 3.51
CA ILE A 247 -1.40 8.38 3.36
C ILE A 247 -2.91 8.23 3.56
N ALA A 248 -3.48 9.02 4.47
CA ALA A 248 -4.91 9.07 4.74
C ALA A 248 -5.27 10.40 5.46
N ALA A 249 -6.47 10.94 5.25
CA ALA A 249 -6.92 12.18 5.88
C ALA A 249 -5.97 13.37 5.71
N GLY A 250 -5.34 13.48 4.54
CA GLY A 250 -4.36 14.55 4.24
C GLY A 250 -3.08 14.49 5.09
N ARG A 251 -2.79 13.34 5.71
CA ARG A 251 -1.64 13.14 6.60
C ARG A 251 -0.79 11.96 6.18
N ILE A 252 0.48 12.00 6.57
CA ILE A 252 1.42 10.89 6.44
C ILE A 252 1.37 10.09 7.74
N TRP A 253 1.13 8.79 7.62
CA TRP A 253 1.08 7.82 8.71
C TRP A 253 2.22 6.83 8.59
N TYR A 254 2.87 6.51 9.69
CA TYR A 254 4.05 5.65 9.68
C TYR A 254 4.27 5.02 11.05
N LEU A 255 4.97 3.88 11.05
CA LEU A 255 5.48 3.28 12.28
C LEU A 255 6.83 3.93 12.62
N LYS A 256 7.00 4.35 13.87
CA LYS A 256 8.27 4.87 14.40
C LYS A 256 8.76 4.00 15.55
N TRP A 257 10.03 3.64 15.53
CA TRP A 257 10.68 2.99 16.68
C TRP A 257 11.01 4.04 17.74
N CYS A 258 10.51 3.84 18.96
CA CYS A 258 10.65 4.80 20.06
C CYS A 258 11.55 4.27 21.19
N GLU A 259 11.84 5.12 22.18
CA GLU A 259 12.75 4.83 23.30
C GLU A 259 12.26 3.71 24.23
N ASP A 260 10.99 3.33 24.14
CA ASP A 260 10.40 2.21 24.87
C ASP A 260 10.58 0.86 24.15
N ASP A 261 11.43 0.82 23.12
CA ASP A 261 11.72 -0.36 22.29
C ASP A 261 10.46 -0.94 21.63
N LYS A 262 9.55 -0.07 21.21
CA LYS A 262 8.32 -0.43 20.49
C LYS A 262 8.09 0.42 19.26
N TRP A 263 7.29 -0.13 18.35
CA TRP A 263 6.75 0.61 17.21
C TRP A 263 5.50 1.36 17.62
N HIS A 264 5.46 2.66 17.34
CA HIS A 264 4.29 3.49 17.54
C HIS A 264 3.75 3.99 16.22
N LEU A 265 2.43 3.91 16.04
CA LEU A 265 1.77 4.53 14.89
C LEU A 265 1.74 6.05 15.11
N THR A 266 2.41 6.75 14.21
CA THR A 266 2.61 8.20 14.25
C THR A 266 2.07 8.81 12.97
N SER A 267 1.54 10.03 13.05
CA SER A 267 1.16 10.82 11.88
C SER A 267 1.80 12.20 11.91
N MET A 268 1.95 12.81 10.73
CA MET A 268 2.39 14.19 10.57
C MET A 268 1.73 14.81 9.34
N ASN A 269 1.75 16.14 9.27
CA ASN A 269 1.37 16.85 8.06
C ASN A 269 2.37 16.56 6.91
N PRO A 270 1.94 16.73 5.64
CA PRO A 270 2.79 16.57 4.46
C PRO A 270 4.11 17.36 4.47
N ASP A 271 4.17 18.47 5.23
CA ASP A 271 5.35 19.32 5.40
C ASP A 271 6.26 18.91 6.57
N GLY A 272 5.90 17.88 7.33
CA GLY A 272 6.60 17.39 8.53
C GLY A 272 6.18 18.06 9.85
N SER A 273 5.20 18.97 9.84
CA SER A 273 4.66 19.60 11.04
C SER A 273 3.59 18.74 11.74
N ASP A 274 3.17 19.17 12.94
CA ASP A 274 2.04 18.59 13.68
C ASP A 274 2.13 17.07 13.86
N ILE A 275 3.24 16.61 14.44
CA ILE A 275 3.46 15.19 14.72
C ILE A 275 2.53 14.74 15.85
N ARG A 276 1.75 13.68 15.61
CA ARG A 276 0.82 13.08 16.57
C ARG A 276 1.05 11.59 16.66
N GLN A 277 1.01 11.03 17.86
CA GLN A 277 1.13 9.60 18.09
C GLN A 277 -0.22 9.06 18.56
N VAL A 278 -0.63 7.88 18.06
CA VAL A 278 -1.75 7.13 18.62
C VAL A 278 -1.40 6.75 20.07
N LYS A 279 -2.36 6.90 20.97
CA LYS A 279 -2.22 6.49 22.38
C LYS A 279 -2.68 5.07 22.62
#